data_AF-A0A9E1XM39-F1
#
_entry.id   AF-A0A9E1XM39-F1
#
_cell.length_a   1.000
_cell.length_b   1.000
_cell.length_c   1.000
_cell.angle_alpha   90.00
_cell.angle_beta   90.00
_cell.angle_gamma   90.00
#
_symmetry.space_group_name_H-M   'P 1'
#
loop_
_entity.id
_entity.type
_entity.pdbx_description
1 polymer ?
#
loop_
_entity_poly.entity_id
_entity_poly.type
_entity_poly.pdbx_seq_one_letter_code
_entity_poly.pdbx_strand_id
1 'polypeptide(L)'
;MTAAAIPELTRKELLVALREHRTYATTGPRILVDFAVSGIPMGGHAAEPVSRPRIMGAVHAVSDLARLELIRDGEVVFTQEGDGRDVAVDWIDDEPGAGEHWYLLRTVQQDGEMAWTSPVWVTTP
;
A
#
# COMPACT_ATOMS: atom_id res chain seq x y z
N MET A 1 9.86 -11.99 2.20
CA MET A 1 8.96 -12.81 1.36
C MET A 1 8.17 -11.91 0.43
N THR A 2 7.68 -12.44 -0.69
CA THR A 2 6.76 -11.72 -1.60
C THR A 2 5.37 -12.34 -1.50
N ALA A 3 4.35 -11.50 -1.39
CA ALA A 3 2.94 -11.86 -1.46
C ALA A 3 2.30 -11.25 -2.72
N ALA A 4 1.26 -11.90 -3.24
CA ALA A 4 0.51 -11.46 -4.40
C ALA A 4 -0.98 -11.36 -4.06
N ALA A 5 -1.59 -10.21 -4.35
CA ALA A 5 -3.02 -9.97 -4.17
C ALA A 5 -3.77 -10.51 -5.38
N ILE A 6 -4.53 -11.59 -5.19
CA ILE A 6 -5.27 -12.30 -6.25
C ILE A 6 -6.73 -12.49 -5.84
N PRO A 7 -7.69 -12.33 -6.78
CA PRO A 7 -9.10 -12.53 -6.48
C PRO A 7 -9.45 -14.01 -6.26
N GLU A 8 -8.68 -14.92 -6.88
CA GLU A 8 -8.86 -16.36 -6.77
C GLU A 8 -7.51 -17.07 -6.69
N LEU A 9 -7.44 -18.14 -5.89
CA LEU A 9 -6.24 -18.98 -5.70
C LEU A 9 -5.96 -19.88 -6.91
N THR A 10 -5.65 -19.26 -8.05
CA THR A 10 -5.28 -19.97 -9.29
C THR A 10 -3.88 -19.58 -9.75
N ARG A 11 -3.22 -20.51 -10.45
CA ARG A 11 -1.93 -20.23 -11.10
C ARG A 11 -2.01 -19.05 -12.06
N LYS A 12 -3.13 -18.92 -12.79
CA LYS A 12 -3.33 -17.84 -13.75
C LYS A 12 -3.33 -16.48 -13.04
N GLU A 13 -4.13 -16.34 -11.99
CA GLU A 13 -4.22 -15.08 -11.24
C GLU A 13 -2.90 -14.74 -10.55
N LEU A 14 -2.18 -15.73 -10.00
CA LEU A 14 -0.84 -15.50 -9.46
C LEU A 14 0.12 -14.91 -10.50
N LEU A 15 0.16 -15.49 -11.71
CA LEU A 15 1.02 -15.00 -12.78
C LEU A 15 0.63 -13.59 -13.25
N VAL A 16 -0.67 -13.28 -13.26
CA VAL A 16 -1.16 -11.92 -13.56
C VAL A 16 -0.71 -10.95 -12.48
N ALA A 17 -0.92 -11.27 -11.20
CA ALA A 17 -0.54 -10.38 -10.10
C ALA A 17 0.97 -10.08 -10.09
N LEU A 18 1.81 -11.08 -10.37
CA LEU A 18 3.26 -10.87 -10.47
C LEU A 18 3.65 -9.96 -11.66
N ARG A 19 2.95 -10.05 -12.79
CA ARG A 19 3.22 -9.20 -13.97
C ARG A 19 2.72 -7.77 -13.80
N GLU A 20 1.55 -7.62 -13.21
CA GLU A 20 0.89 -6.33 -12.97
C GLU A 20 1.34 -5.70 -11.64
N HIS A 21 2.41 -6.21 -11.02
CA HIS A 21 2.96 -5.71 -9.76
C HIS A 21 1.93 -5.62 -8.61
N ARG A 22 0.87 -6.44 -8.62
CA ARG A 22 -0.12 -6.54 -7.53
C ARG A 22 0.45 -7.37 -6.37
N THR A 23 1.57 -6.88 -5.83
CA THR A 23 2.42 -7.59 -4.89
C THR A 23 2.83 -6.67 -3.75
N TYR A 24 3.24 -7.29 -2.65
CA TYR A 24 3.91 -6.60 -1.55
C TYR A 24 4.95 -7.51 -0.94
N ALA A 25 5.92 -6.92 -0.26
CA ALA A 25 6.98 -7.65 0.42
C ALA A 25 6.76 -7.60 1.94
N THR A 26 7.17 -8.67 2.62
CA THR A 26 7.28 -8.72 4.08
C THR A 26 8.69 -9.15 4.48
N THR A 27 9.14 -8.83 5.68
CA THR A 27 10.47 -9.24 6.18
C THR A 27 10.53 -10.69 6.68
N GLY A 28 9.41 -11.43 6.66
CA GLY A 28 9.37 -12.83 7.08
C GLY A 28 8.02 -13.28 7.65
N PRO A 29 7.35 -12.44 8.46
CA PRO A 29 6.02 -12.76 8.96
C PRO A 29 4.92 -12.72 7.89
N ARG A 30 3.81 -13.39 8.18
CA ARG A 30 2.59 -13.40 7.34
C ARG A 30 1.72 -12.18 7.63
N ILE A 31 2.25 -11.00 7.33
CA ILE A 31 1.49 -9.75 7.36
C ILE A 31 0.63 -9.73 6.10
N LEU A 32 -0.68 -9.52 6.23
CA LEU A 32 -1.57 -9.31 5.11
C LEU A 32 -1.77 -7.80 4.92
N VAL A 33 -1.67 -7.35 3.67
CA VAL A 33 -1.84 -5.93 3.32
C VAL A 33 -2.78 -5.81 2.13
N ASP A 34 -3.77 -4.95 2.26
CA ASP A 34 -4.55 -4.39 1.16
C ASP A 34 -4.24 -2.90 1.04
N PHE A 35 -4.19 -2.40 -0.20
CA PHE A 35 -3.78 -1.02 -0.48
C PHE A 35 -4.28 -0.54 -1.84
N ALA A 36 -4.86 0.65 -1.84
CA ALA A 36 -5.33 1.32 -3.04
C ALA A 36 -5.24 2.85 -2.91
N VAL A 37 -5.07 3.52 -4.04
CA VAL A 37 -5.14 4.98 -4.13
C VAL A 37 -6.23 5.37 -5.11
N SER A 38 -7.26 6.06 -4.62
CA SER A 38 -8.44 6.47 -5.40
C SER A 38 -9.08 5.33 -6.18
N GLY A 39 -9.12 4.14 -5.57
CA GLY A 39 -9.67 2.91 -6.17
C GLY A 39 -8.70 2.13 -7.06
N ILE A 40 -7.49 2.65 -7.30
CA ILE A 40 -6.45 1.98 -8.08
C ILE A 40 -5.66 1.07 -7.12
N PRO A 41 -5.64 -0.26 -7.35
CA PRO A 41 -4.96 -1.19 -6.46
C PRO A 41 -3.44 -1.06 -6.56
N MET A 42 -2.72 -1.54 -5.53
CA MET A 42 -1.25 -1.64 -5.52
C MET A 42 -0.69 -2.21 -6.84
N GLY A 43 0.37 -1.60 -7.36
CA GLY A 43 0.96 -1.91 -8.68
C GLY A 43 0.30 -1.19 -9.86
N GLY A 44 -0.86 -0.57 -9.65
CA GLY A 44 -1.62 0.10 -10.70
C GLY A 44 -1.14 1.52 -11.03
N HIS A 45 -1.65 2.01 -12.16
CA HIS A 45 -1.47 3.38 -12.64
C HIS A 45 -2.85 4.01 -12.90
N ALA A 46 -3.05 5.25 -12.48
CA ALA A 46 -4.25 6.01 -12.80
C ALA A 46 -4.34 6.24 -14.31
N ALA A 47 -5.51 5.94 -14.90
CA ALA A 47 -5.78 6.28 -16.29
C ALA A 47 -6.07 7.77 -16.48
N GLU A 48 -6.63 8.41 -15.45
CA GLU A 48 -7.07 9.80 -15.46
C GLU A 48 -6.44 10.57 -14.29
N PRO A 49 -6.25 11.90 -14.41
CA PRO A 49 -5.73 12.70 -13.31
C PRO A 49 -6.59 12.64 -12.03
N VAL A 50 -5.93 12.64 -10.88
CA VAL A 50 -6.53 12.54 -9.54
C VAL A 50 -6.16 13.79 -8.74
N SER A 51 -7.12 14.69 -8.50
CA SER A 51 -6.85 15.97 -7.83
C SER A 51 -6.59 15.86 -6.33
N ARG A 52 -7.27 14.94 -5.64
CA ARG A 52 -7.12 14.68 -4.20
C ARG A 52 -7.00 13.18 -3.99
N PRO A 53 -5.80 12.60 -4.13
CA PRO A 53 -5.61 11.18 -3.95
C PRO A 53 -6.13 10.73 -2.59
N ARG A 54 -7.09 9.80 -2.58
CA ARG A 54 -7.55 9.12 -1.35
C ARG A 54 -6.81 7.81 -1.20
N ILE A 55 -5.97 7.70 -0.19
CA ILE A 55 -5.15 6.54 0.09
C ILE A 55 -5.89 5.67 1.12
N MET A 56 -6.17 4.43 0.76
CA MET A 56 -6.80 3.45 1.63
C MET A 56 -5.88 2.25 1.81
N GLY A 57 -5.75 1.79 3.05
CA GLY A 57 -4.98 0.59 3.36
C GLY A 57 -5.58 -0.17 4.54
N ALA A 58 -5.42 -1.49 4.53
CA ALA A 58 -5.81 -2.36 5.62
C ALA A 58 -4.70 -3.38 5.87
N VAL A 59 -4.35 -3.58 7.13
CA VAL A 59 -3.21 -4.41 7.54
C VAL A 59 -3.68 -5.38 8.60
N HIS A 60 -3.39 -6.67 8.40
CA HIS A 60 -3.55 -7.72 9.39
C HIS A 60 -2.18 -8.32 9.70
N ALA A 61 -1.63 -7.97 10.86
CA ALA A 61 -0.29 -8.36 11.29
C ALA A 61 -0.34 -9.57 12.24
N VAL A 62 0.83 -10.14 12.55
CA VAL A 62 0.96 -11.27 13.48
C VAL A 62 1.42 -10.86 14.89
N SER A 63 1.81 -9.60 15.05
CA SER A 63 2.20 -8.89 16.27
C SER A 63 1.73 -7.44 16.14
N ASP A 64 1.64 -6.73 17.25
CA ASP A 64 1.05 -5.40 17.29
C ASP A 64 1.84 -4.44 16.39
N LEU A 65 1.11 -3.59 15.66
CA LEU A 65 1.69 -2.61 14.77
C LEU A 65 2.23 -1.44 15.60
N ALA A 66 3.46 -1.03 15.28
CA ALA A 66 4.02 0.21 15.79
C ALA A 66 3.48 1.40 15.02
N ARG A 67 3.51 1.31 13.68
CA ARG A 67 2.98 2.37 12.80
C ARG A 67 2.73 1.91 11.37
N LEU A 68 1.89 2.68 10.70
CA LEU A 68 1.68 2.68 9.25
C LEU A 68 2.20 4.03 8.72
N GLU A 69 2.92 3.98 7.61
CA GLU A 69 3.49 5.14 6.95
C GLU A 69 3.07 5.14 5.48
N LEU A 70 2.45 6.23 5.03
CA LEU A 70 2.20 6.48 3.62
C LEU A 70 3.38 7.27 3.07
N ILE A 71 3.98 6.73 2.01
CA ILE A 71 5.16 7.30 1.37
C ILE A 71 4.75 7.80 -0.02
N ARG A 72 5.03 9.07 -0.30
CA ARG A 72 4.88 9.71 -1.60
C ARG A 72 6.25 10.13 -2.11
N ASP A 73 6.63 9.67 -3.30
CA ASP A 73 7.91 10.03 -3.94
C ASP A 73 9.17 9.85 -3.09
N GLY A 74 9.14 8.89 -2.17
CA GLY A 74 10.24 8.55 -1.27
C GLY A 74 10.16 9.22 0.10
N GLU A 75 9.24 10.16 0.29
CA GLU A 75 9.04 10.90 1.54
C GLU A 75 7.81 10.39 2.29
N VAL A 76 7.89 10.30 3.62
CA VAL A 76 6.74 9.95 4.47
C VAL A 76 5.83 11.18 4.56
N VAL A 77 4.65 11.10 3.96
CA VAL A 77 3.65 12.19 3.95
C VAL A 77 2.58 12.04 5.02
N PHE A 78 2.40 10.82 5.53
CA PHE A 78 1.46 10.55 6.62
C PHE A 78 1.94 9.37 7.46
N THR A 79 1.73 9.47 8.78
CA THR A 79 2.03 8.42 9.74
C THR A 79 0.85 8.23 10.68
N GLN A 80 0.47 6.98 10.92
CA GLN A 80 -0.52 6.58 11.91
C GLN A 80 0.12 5.56 12.86
N GLU A 81 0.01 5.81 14.16
CA GLU A 81 0.41 4.82 15.17
C GLU A 81 -0.51 3.59 15.11
N GLY A 82 0.05 2.41 15.36
CA GLY A 82 -0.76 1.20 15.47
C GLY A 82 -1.48 1.12 16.82
N ASP A 83 -2.72 0.67 16.80
CA ASP A 83 -3.56 0.44 17.99
C ASP A 83 -3.87 -1.06 18.20
N GLY A 84 -3.16 -1.94 17.49
CA GLY A 84 -3.33 -3.37 17.54
C GLY A 84 -2.68 -4.08 16.36
N ARG A 85 -3.18 -5.27 16.02
CA ARG A 85 -2.69 -6.07 14.89
C ARG A 85 -3.45 -5.79 13.60
N ASP A 86 -4.63 -5.21 13.73
CA ASP A 86 -5.55 -4.91 12.64
C ASP A 86 -5.70 -3.41 12.59
N VAL A 87 -5.12 -2.78 11.56
CA VAL A 87 -5.14 -1.32 11.43
C VAL A 87 -5.54 -0.96 10.02
N ALA A 88 -6.45 0.00 9.91
CA ALA A 88 -6.85 0.59 8.65
C ALA A 88 -6.42 2.06 8.59
N VAL A 89 -6.09 2.52 7.39
CA VAL A 89 -5.82 3.91 7.06
C VAL A 89 -6.76 4.36 5.96
N ASP A 90 -7.30 5.56 6.12
CA ASP A 90 -8.11 6.27 5.13
C ASP A 90 -7.73 7.74 5.20
N TRP A 91 -6.86 8.17 4.28
CA TRP A 91 -6.25 9.47 4.28
C TRP A 91 -6.37 10.13 2.91
N ILE A 92 -6.54 11.45 2.87
CA ILE A 92 -6.59 12.23 1.64
C ILE A 92 -5.34 13.10 1.58
N ASP A 93 -4.64 13.03 0.46
CA ASP A 93 -3.56 13.96 0.15
C ASP A 93 -4.15 15.27 -0.37
N ASP A 94 -4.15 16.28 0.50
CA ASP A 94 -4.67 17.61 0.17
C ASP A 94 -3.66 18.47 -0.60
N GLU A 95 -2.37 18.13 -0.55
CA GLU A 95 -1.28 18.88 -1.18
C GLU A 95 -0.30 17.93 -1.92
N PRO A 96 -0.77 17.20 -2.95
CA PRO A 96 0.09 16.28 -3.72
C PRO A 96 1.19 17.01 -4.49
N GLY A 97 0.97 18.28 -4.85
CA GLY A 97 1.69 18.93 -5.95
C GLY A 97 1.09 18.52 -7.30
N ALA A 98 1.52 19.17 -8.37
CA ALA A 98 1.13 18.80 -9.74
C ALA A 98 2.20 17.90 -10.36
N GLY A 99 1.78 16.89 -11.12
CA GLY A 99 2.69 15.96 -11.80
C GLY A 99 2.39 14.50 -11.51
N GLU A 100 3.31 13.63 -11.88
CA GLU A 100 3.22 12.20 -11.58
C GLU A 100 3.80 11.94 -10.19
N HIS A 101 3.03 11.21 -9.38
CA HIS A 101 3.39 10.84 -8.02
C HIS A 101 3.14 9.34 -7.83
N TRP A 102 3.98 8.71 -7.01
CA TRP A 102 3.74 7.35 -6.58
C TRP A 102 3.55 7.26 -5.07
N TYR A 103 2.63 6.39 -4.65
CA TYR A 103 2.30 6.17 -3.26
C TYR A 103 2.49 4.71 -2.91
N LEU A 104 3.06 4.43 -1.74
CA LEU A 104 3.08 3.09 -1.17
C LEU A 104 2.82 3.12 0.33
N LEU A 105 2.33 2.00 0.86
CA LEU A 105 2.15 1.80 2.28
C LEU A 105 3.32 1.00 2.84
N ARG A 106 3.94 1.51 3.90
CA ARG A 106 4.89 0.80 4.75
C ARG A 106 4.27 0.55 6.11
N THR A 107 4.40 -0.66 6.61
CA THR A 107 3.94 -1.04 7.94
C THR A 107 5.12 -1.52 8.76
N VAL A 108 5.11 -1.23 10.06
CA VAL A 108 6.15 -1.63 10.99
C VAL A 108 5.49 -2.20 12.24
N GLN A 109 5.83 -3.43 12.58
CA GLN A 109 5.43 -4.09 13.82
C GLN A 109 6.31 -3.64 14.99
N GLN A 110 5.84 -3.82 16.23
CA GLN A 110 6.59 -3.47 17.44
C GLN A 110 7.92 -4.24 17.59
N ASP A 111 8.01 -5.43 16.99
CA ASP A 111 9.23 -6.25 16.92
C ASP A 111 10.18 -5.84 15.78
N GLY A 112 9.83 -4.82 15.00
CA GLY A 112 10.65 -4.28 13.90
C GLY A 112 10.42 -4.95 12.55
N GLU A 113 9.59 -6.01 12.47
CA GLU A 113 9.22 -6.63 11.20
C GLU A 113 8.31 -5.70 10.38
N MET A 114 8.39 -5.79 9.06
CA MET A 114 7.80 -4.80 8.15
C MET A 114 7.08 -5.44 6.97
N ALA A 115 6.17 -4.68 6.37
CA ALA A 115 5.68 -4.90 5.01
C ALA A 115 5.70 -3.61 4.18
N TRP A 116 5.87 -3.75 2.87
CA TRP A 116 5.84 -2.65 1.89
C TRP A 116 5.08 -3.06 0.64
N THR A 117 4.12 -2.24 0.22
CA THR A 117 3.35 -2.50 -1.01
C THR A 117 4.14 -2.12 -2.25
N SER A 118 3.79 -2.72 -3.39
CA SER A 118 4.07 -2.07 -4.68
C SER A 118 3.45 -0.67 -4.70
N PRO A 119 4.07 0.29 -5.41
CA PRO A 119 3.52 1.63 -5.55
C PRO A 119 2.23 1.65 -6.36
N VAL A 120 1.41 2.66 -6.13
CA VAL A 120 0.33 3.10 -7.02
C VAL A 120 0.73 4.44 -7.61
N TRP A 121 0.67 4.55 -8.94
CA TRP A 121 1.03 5.75 -9.67
C TRP A 121 -0.21 6.56 -10.01
N VAL A 122 -0.18 7.87 -9.74
CA VAL A 122 -1.25 8.80 -10.07
C VAL A 122 -0.67 10.08 -10.66
N THR A 123 -1.41 10.73 -11.55
CA THR A 123 -1.08 12.08 -12.04
C THR A 123 -2.02 13.07 -11.38
N THR A 124 -1.49 14.13 -10.80
CA THR A 124 -2.28 15.22 -10.22
C THR A 124 -2.23 16.45 -11.15
N PRO A 125 -3.38 17.14 -11.35
CA PRO A 125 -3.48 18.28 -12.26
C PRO A 125 -2.83 19.56 -11.73
#